data_AF-A0A950SZD7-F1
#
_entry.id   AF-A0A950SZD7-F1
#
_cell.length_a   1.000
_cell.length_b   1.000
_cell.length_c   1.000
_cell.angle_alpha   90.00
_cell.angle_beta   90.00
_cell.angle_gamma   90.00
#
_symmetry.space_group_name_H-M   'P 1'
#
loop_
_entity.id
_entity.type
_entity.pdbx_description
1 polymer ?
#
loop_
_entity_poly.entity_id
_entity_poly.type
_entity_poly.pdbx_seq_one_letter_code
_entity_poly.pdbx_strand_id
1 'polypeptide(L)'
;MRSWEEIQEAIRLIPGPVVPLIPAHLSPYPSLQAQQQAGAAAAWFPALTTMAGLQANWDFLSDFQQRGTVALDALRAQAAQSPWGVASNARILDEPRLRAMEETYLPD
;
A
#
# COMPACT_ATOMS: atom_id res chain seq x y z
N MET A 1 -3.64 -2.37 -24.90
CA MET A 1 -3.56 -2.67 -23.45
C MET A 1 -3.47 -4.17 -23.32
N ARG A 2 -2.70 -4.71 -22.36
CA ARG A 2 -2.52 -6.16 -22.24
C ARG A 2 -3.63 -6.79 -21.40
N SER A 3 -4.24 -7.89 -21.87
CA SER A 3 -5.21 -8.66 -21.10
C SER A 3 -4.54 -9.61 -20.09
N TRP A 4 -5.34 -10.22 -19.21
CA TRP A 4 -4.82 -11.25 -18.31
C TRP A 4 -4.34 -12.49 -19.08
N GLU A 5 -5.06 -12.92 -20.13
CA GLU A 5 -4.66 -14.07 -20.95
C GLU A 5 -3.31 -13.84 -21.64
N GLU A 6 -3.05 -12.63 -22.14
CA GLU A 6 -1.75 -12.28 -22.75
C GLU A 6 -0.60 -12.32 -21.74
N ILE A 7 -0.87 -11.97 -20.48
CA ILE A 7 0.12 -12.06 -19.39
C ILE A 7 0.38 -13.52 -19.04
N GLN A 8 -0.66 -14.36 -18.96
CA GLN A 8 -0.52 -15.80 -18.72
C GLN A 8 0.30 -16.48 -19.82
N GLU A 9 0.03 -16.14 -21.07
CA GLU A 9 0.78 -16.68 -22.22
C GLU A 9 2.25 -16.24 -22.17
N ALA A 10 2.52 -14.98 -21.81
CA ALA A 10 3.89 -14.51 -21.63
C ALA A 10 4.64 -15.27 -20.51
N ILE A 11 3.99 -15.51 -19.37
CA ILE A 11 4.58 -16.31 -18.28
C ILE A 11 4.94 -17.72 -18.75
N ARG A 12 4.07 -18.34 -19.56
CA ARG A 12 4.28 -19.70 -20.10
C ARG A 12 5.43 -19.77 -21.11
N LEU A 13 5.62 -18.74 -21.93
CA LEU A 13 6.59 -18.73 -23.02
C LEU A 13 8.02 -18.38 -22.60
N ILE A 14 8.19 -17.60 -21.53
CA ILE A 14 9.51 -17.14 -21.08
C ILE A 14 10.21 -18.26 -20.30
N PRO A 15 11.42 -18.70 -20.71
CA PRO A 15 12.16 -19.71 -19.95
C PRO A 15 12.72 -19.10 -18.66
N GLY A 16 12.19 -19.54 -17.51
CA GLY A 16 12.67 -19.18 -16.17
C GLY A 16 11.64 -18.46 -15.31
N PRO A 17 12.03 -18.00 -14.10
CA PRO A 17 11.13 -17.30 -13.20
C PRO A 17 10.65 -15.96 -13.77
N VAL A 18 9.33 -15.76 -13.84
CA VAL A 18 8.71 -14.52 -14.32
C VAL A 18 7.98 -13.81 -13.20
N VAL A 19 8.24 -12.52 -13.02
CA VAL A 19 7.45 -11.62 -12.15
C VAL A 19 6.62 -10.71 -13.06
N PRO A 20 5.34 -11.02 -13.30
CA PRO A 20 4.53 -10.22 -14.21
C PRO A 20 4.18 -8.87 -13.58
N LEU A 21 4.26 -7.80 -14.38
CA LEU A 21 3.64 -6.53 -14.02
C LEU A 21 2.15 -6.62 -14.35
N ILE A 22 1.29 -6.59 -13.34
CA ILE A 22 -0.15 -6.52 -13.53
C ILE A 22 -0.55 -5.06 -13.80
N PRO A 23 -1.08 -4.72 -14.98
CA PRO A 23 -1.42 -3.34 -15.31
C PRO A 23 -2.55 -2.80 -14.44
N ALA A 24 -2.46 -1.51 -14.05
CA ALA A 24 -3.39 -0.92 -13.09
C ALA A 24 -4.86 -0.83 -13.57
N HIS A 25 -5.06 -0.93 -14.89
CA HIS A 25 -6.36 -0.89 -15.55
C HIS A 25 -7.08 -2.24 -15.58
N LEU A 26 -6.39 -3.32 -15.21
CA LEU A 26 -6.96 -4.66 -15.25
C LEU A 26 -7.97 -4.78 -14.10
N SER A 27 -9.23 -5.02 -14.45
CA SER A 27 -10.33 -5.14 -13.48
C SER A 27 -11.22 -6.34 -13.86
N PRO A 28 -11.43 -7.30 -12.96
CA PRO A 28 -10.80 -7.41 -11.63
C PRO A 28 -9.30 -7.75 -11.75
N TYR A 29 -8.50 -7.35 -10.76
CA TYR A 29 -7.12 -7.85 -10.65
C TYR A 29 -7.11 -9.37 -10.49
N PRO A 30 -6.15 -10.10 -11.11
CA PRO A 30 -5.99 -11.53 -10.88
C PRO A 30 -5.60 -11.79 -9.42
N SER A 31 -6.26 -12.78 -8.81
CA SER A 31 -5.97 -13.18 -7.43
C SER A 31 -4.53 -13.71 -7.31
N LEU A 32 -3.99 -13.71 -6.09
CA LEU A 32 -2.68 -14.32 -5.82
C LEU A 32 -2.64 -15.80 -6.27
N GLN A 33 -3.74 -16.53 -6.05
CA GLN A 33 -3.88 -17.91 -6.50
C GLN A 33 -3.88 -18.03 -8.03
N ALA A 34 -4.57 -17.14 -8.74
CA ALA A 34 -4.56 -17.13 -10.21
C ALA A 34 -3.17 -16.84 -10.78
N GLN A 35 -2.42 -15.90 -10.16
CA GLN A 35 -1.04 -15.61 -10.55
C GLN A 35 -0.11 -16.80 -10.28
N GLN A 36 -0.26 -17.47 -9.13
CA GLN A 36 0.48 -18.68 -8.81
C GLN A 36 0.18 -19.81 -9.80
N GLN A 37 -1.10 -20.03 -10.13
CA GLN A 37 -1.53 -21.04 -11.11
C GLN A 37 -1.02 -20.74 -12.53
N ALA A 38 -0.87 -19.46 -12.88
CA ALA A 38 -0.28 -19.05 -14.15
C ALA A 38 1.24 -19.29 -14.24
N GLY A 39 1.90 -19.66 -13.13
CA GLY A 39 3.34 -19.89 -13.08
C GLY A 39 4.16 -18.64 -12.73
N ALA A 40 3.53 -17.57 -12.24
CA ALA A 40 4.26 -16.40 -11.78
C ALA A 40 5.17 -16.76 -10.58
N ALA A 41 6.43 -16.33 -10.62
CA ALA A 41 7.40 -16.56 -9.56
C ALA A 41 7.10 -15.73 -8.29
N ALA A 42 6.48 -14.56 -8.48
CA ALA A 42 5.98 -13.70 -7.40
C ALA A 42 4.86 -12.80 -7.92
N ALA A 43 3.98 -12.38 -7.02
CA ALA A 43 3.00 -11.33 -7.30
C ALA A 43 3.61 -9.97 -6.97
N TRP A 44 3.59 -9.04 -7.94
CA TRP A 44 4.18 -7.72 -7.78
C TRP A 44 3.16 -6.62 -8.05
N PHE A 45 2.92 -5.80 -7.03
CA PHE A 45 1.99 -4.67 -7.08
C PHE A 45 2.74 -3.37 -6.70
N PRO A 46 3.53 -2.79 -7.62
CA PRO A 46 4.41 -1.67 -7.29
C PRO A 46 3.67 -0.41 -6.80
N ALA A 47 2.41 -0.24 -7.20
CA ALA A 47 1.59 0.91 -6.84
C ALA A 47 0.54 0.62 -5.75
N LEU A 48 0.56 -0.55 -5.10
CA LEU A 48 -0.50 -0.99 -4.18
C LEU A 48 -0.82 0.04 -3.09
N THR A 49 0.20 0.45 -2.34
CA THR A 49 0.05 1.40 -1.23
C THR A 49 -0.13 2.83 -1.74
N THR A 50 0.55 3.19 -2.83
CA THR A 50 0.42 4.52 -3.45
C THR A 50 -1.00 4.77 -3.96
N MET A 51 -1.66 3.79 -4.58
CA MET A 51 -3.05 3.93 -5.05
C MET A 51 -4.02 4.12 -3.88
N ALA A 52 -3.89 3.31 -2.83
CA ALA A 52 -4.72 3.44 -1.63
C ALA A 52 -4.49 4.79 -0.94
N GLY A 53 -3.24 5.20 -0.78
CA GLY A 53 -2.87 6.49 -0.19
C GLY A 53 -3.31 7.69 -1.03
N LEU A 54 -3.21 7.60 -2.37
CA LEU A 54 -3.65 8.65 -3.28
C LEU A 54 -5.14 8.92 -3.14
N GLN A 55 -5.98 7.88 -3.18
CA GLN A 55 -7.42 8.05 -3.03
C GLN A 55 -7.78 8.61 -1.64
N ALA A 56 -7.19 8.05 -0.56
CA ALA A 56 -7.45 8.52 0.79
C ALA A 56 -7.05 10.00 1.00
N ASN A 57 -5.90 10.41 0.45
CA ASN A 57 -5.46 11.80 0.49
C ASN A 57 -6.37 12.71 -0.34
N TRP A 58 -6.80 12.26 -1.53
CA TRP A 58 -7.71 13.02 -2.38
C TRP A 58 -9.04 13.29 -1.67
N ASP A 59 -9.63 12.26 -1.07
CA ASP A 59 -10.89 12.36 -0.34
C ASP A 59 -10.77 13.30 0.86
N PHE A 60 -9.72 13.13 1.67
CA PHE A 60 -9.46 13.99 2.83
C PHE A 60 -9.23 15.46 2.43
N LEU A 61 -8.40 15.72 1.42
CA LEU A 61 -8.08 17.09 1.01
C LEU A 61 -9.30 17.79 0.40
N SER A 62 -10.13 17.06 -0.35
CA SER A 62 -11.38 17.58 -0.90
C SER A 62 -12.38 17.92 0.22
N ASP A 63 -12.49 17.05 1.23
CA ASP A 63 -13.36 17.27 2.39
C ASP A 63 -12.86 18.45 3.25
N PHE A 64 -11.55 18.54 3.47
CA PHE A 64 -10.92 19.66 4.17
C PHE A 64 -11.12 20.98 3.41
N GLN A 65 -11.03 20.98 2.08
CA GLN A 65 -11.33 22.17 1.27
C GLN A 65 -12.77 22.65 1.48
N GLN A 66 -13.72 21.74 1.64
CA GLN A 66 -15.14 22.06 1.79
C GLN A 66 -15.53 22.47 3.22
N ARG A 67 -15.00 21.79 4.25
CA ARG A 67 -15.46 21.91 5.64
C ARG A 67 -14.38 22.32 6.65
N GLY A 68 -13.16 22.56 6.19
CA GLY A 68 -12.03 22.99 7.03
C GLY A 68 -11.64 21.96 8.09
N THR A 69 -11.28 22.42 9.29
CA THR A 69 -10.72 21.59 10.36
C THR A 69 -11.66 20.50 10.86
N VAL A 70 -12.96 20.59 10.62
CA VAL A 70 -13.92 19.52 10.96
C VAL A 70 -13.57 18.21 10.23
N ALA A 71 -12.96 18.28 9.04
CA ALA A 71 -12.46 17.10 8.33
C ALA A 71 -11.31 16.40 9.07
N LEU A 72 -10.48 17.15 9.83
CA LEU A 72 -9.42 16.57 10.67
C LEU A 72 -10.00 15.77 11.83
N ASP A 73 -11.01 16.29 12.50
CA ASP A 73 -11.67 15.60 13.62
C ASP A 73 -12.37 14.32 13.13
N ALA A 74 -13.02 14.40 11.96
CA ALA A 74 -13.63 13.24 11.31
C ALA A 74 -12.59 12.17 10.94
N LEU A 75 -11.46 12.56 10.32
CA LEU A 75 -10.36 11.66 9.99
C LEU A 75 -9.81 10.96 11.24
N ARG A 76 -9.61 11.70 12.34
CA ARG A 76 -9.15 11.14 13.62
C ARG A 76 -10.16 10.16 14.22
N ALA A 77 -11.44 10.52 14.22
CA ALA A 77 -12.51 9.65 14.70
C ALA A 77 -12.63 8.37 13.87
N GLN A 78 -12.48 8.46 12.55
CA GLN A 78 -12.45 7.30 11.66
C GLN A 78 -11.24 6.41 11.93
N ALA A 79 -10.04 6.98 12.07
CA ALA A 79 -8.82 6.23 12.37
C ALA A 79 -8.93 5.46 13.70
N ALA A 80 -9.60 6.04 14.71
CA ALA A 80 -9.81 5.40 16.01
C ALA A 80 -10.73 4.17 15.95
N GLN A 81 -11.53 4.01 14.89
CA GLN A 81 -12.41 2.85 14.68
C GLN A 81 -11.71 1.69 13.97
N SER A 82 -10.46 1.86 13.53
CA SER A 82 -9.69 0.83 12.86
C SER A 82 -9.48 -0.39 13.77
N PRO A 83 -9.77 -1.63 13.33
CA PRO A 83 -9.49 -2.84 14.10
C PRO A 83 -7.97 -3.09 14.28
N TRP A 84 -7.13 -2.39 13.52
CA TRP A 84 -5.66 -2.45 13.64
C TRP A 84 -5.08 -1.32 14.52
N GLY A 85 -5.95 -0.45 15.05
CA GLY A 85 -5.58 0.75 15.81
C GLY A 85 -5.17 1.92 14.92
N VAL A 86 -4.84 3.04 15.57
CA VAL A 86 -4.38 4.28 14.92
C VAL A 86 -2.92 4.15 14.52
N ALA A 87 -2.58 4.52 13.29
CA ALA A 87 -1.20 4.60 12.84
C ALA A 87 -0.43 5.66 13.65
N SER A 88 0.77 5.32 14.11
CA SER A 88 1.61 6.21 14.90
C SER A 88 3.06 6.10 14.45
N ASN A 89 3.68 7.26 14.16
CA ASN A 89 5.10 7.33 13.82
C ASN A 89 5.96 6.73 14.93
N ALA A 90 5.59 6.94 16.19
CA ALA A 90 6.31 6.37 17.33
C ALA A 90 6.37 4.84 17.29
N ARG A 91 5.24 4.21 16.93
CA ARG A 91 5.15 2.75 16.81
C ARG A 91 5.85 2.23 15.56
N ILE A 92 5.79 2.96 14.45
CA ILE A 92 6.41 2.56 13.18
C ILE A 92 7.94 2.68 13.26
N LEU A 93 8.45 3.72 13.90
CA LEU A 93 9.87 4.04 13.96
C LEU A 93 10.60 3.43 15.16
N ASP A 94 9.88 2.73 16.05
CA ASP A 94 10.42 2.20 17.31
C ASP A 94 11.06 3.31 18.16
N GLU A 95 10.23 4.29 18.54
CA GLU A 95 10.64 5.46 19.32
C GLU A 95 11.42 5.11 20.61
N PRO A 96 11.09 4.04 21.37
CA PRO A 96 11.90 3.65 22.53
C PRO A 96 13.36 3.34 22.16
N ARG A 97 13.59 2.66 21.04
CA ARG A 97 14.94 2.38 20.57
C ARG A 97 15.66 3.64 20.11
N LEU A 98 14.94 4.56 19.44
CA LEU A 98 15.51 5.86 19.06
C LEU A 98 15.95 6.67 20.28
N ARG A 99 15.10 6.78 21.31
CA ARG A 99 15.47 7.46 22.57
C ARG A 99 16.68 6.84 23.24
N ALA A 100 16.73 5.51 23.37
CA ALA A 100 17.89 4.83 23.97
C ALA A 100 19.19 5.09 23.19
N MET A 101 19.11 5.21 21.86
CA MET A 101 20.26 5.61 21.03
C MET A 101 20.66 7.06 21.27
N GLU A 102 19.70 7.99 21.35
CA GLU A 102 19.96 9.41 21.65
C GLU A 102 20.63 9.55 23.02
N GLU A 103 20.11 8.89 24.06
CA GLU A 103 20.72 8.89 25.40
C GLU A 103 22.15 8.35 25.42
N THR A 104 22.46 7.37 24.56
CA THR A 104 23.80 6.75 24.51
C THR A 104 24.82 7.61 23.78
N TYR A 105 24.44 8.25 22.66
CA TYR A 105 25.37 8.86 21.72
C TYR A 105 25.27 10.39 21.62
N LEU A 106 24.17 10.97 22.10
CA LEU A 106 23.93 12.41 22.18
C LEU A 106 23.50 12.82 23.60
N PRO A 107 24.27 12.46 24.66
CA PRO A 107 23.96 12.90 26.01
C PRO A 107 24.17 14.42 26.16
N ASP A 108 23.33 15.05 26.99
CA ASP A 108 23.40 16.48 27.34
C ASP A 108 24.77 16.92 27.88
#